data_AF-A0AA35YI62-F1
#
_entry.id   AF-A0AA35YI62-F1
#
_cell.length_a   1.000
_cell.length_b   1.000
_cell.length_c   1.000
_cell.angle_alpha   90.00
_cell.angle_beta   90.00
_cell.angle_gamma   90.00
#
_symmetry.space_group_name_H-M   'P 1'
#
loop_
_entity.id
_entity.type
_entity.pdbx_description
1 polymer ?
#
loop_
_entity_poly.entity_id
_entity_poly.type
_entity_poly.pdbx_seq_one_letter_code
_entity_poly.pdbx_strand_id
1 'polypeptide(L)'
;MFFNIGWHDYLAPSVLTYKQPTVELLSTYARDDTKGVLTFRLQGRQHRLTYDTLNTIMGTYDSHNTDIYSYQWTQFKSFPKVEFWTQITSLPNFNPSRQKYPYIIHPCWRIAHQILSTSIFGRHEPGQINIVELYFLDCMTSRRWSCPTFTTFFLDKYDNIRMNSTGDICIGGPITLIGLGAGLQFPESEYVPVDDPPLYLLDCLALTRMELLLLTNSHHYSWLIHAKESIYILPNTSISAFTTSDPETWFLPEALHDDDDD
;
A
#
# COMPACT_ATOMS: atom_id res chain seq x y z
N MET A 1 7.12 0.76 10.12
CA MET A 1 5.76 0.17 10.08
C MET A 1 5.71 -1.13 9.28
N PHE A 2 5.97 -1.13 7.97
CA PHE A 2 5.92 -2.36 7.15
C PHE A 2 6.91 -3.45 7.59
N PHE A 3 8.04 -3.07 8.19
CA PHE A 3 8.97 -3.99 8.84
C PHE A 3 8.29 -4.89 9.89
N ASN A 4 7.31 -4.37 10.64
CA ASN A 4 6.64 -5.11 11.72
C ASN A 4 5.75 -6.26 11.22
N ILE A 5 5.40 -6.26 9.93
CA ILE A 5 4.62 -7.32 9.28
C ILE A 5 5.44 -8.07 8.20
N GLY A 6 6.75 -7.82 8.12
CA GLY A 6 7.64 -8.49 7.16
C GLY A 6 7.48 -8.04 5.71
N TRP A 7 6.87 -6.87 5.45
CA TRP A 7 6.57 -6.39 4.09
C TRP A 7 7.39 -5.15 3.71
N HIS A 8 8.59 -5.01 4.27
CA HIS A 8 9.41 -3.83 4.02
C HIS A 8 10.02 -3.85 2.61
N ASP A 9 10.40 -5.02 2.11
CA ASP A 9 10.96 -5.17 0.76
C ASP A 9 9.90 -5.06 -0.35
N TYR A 10 8.62 -5.28 -0.02
CA TYR A 10 7.50 -5.06 -0.95
C TYR A 10 7.43 -3.61 -1.47
N LEU A 11 7.94 -2.64 -0.69
CA LEU A 11 7.93 -1.23 -1.08
C LEU A 11 9.10 -0.83 -1.98
N ALA A 12 10.11 -1.69 -2.12
CA ALA A 12 11.31 -1.38 -2.90
C ALA A 12 11.06 -1.31 -4.41
N PRO A 13 10.32 -2.25 -5.04
CA PRO A 13 10.14 -2.22 -6.48
C PRO A 13 9.03 -1.24 -6.90
N SER A 14 9.37 -0.33 -7.82
CA SER A 14 8.39 0.45 -8.58
C SER A 14 8.21 -0.17 -9.96
N VAL A 15 7.00 -0.61 -10.29
CA VAL A 15 6.69 -1.23 -11.58
C VAL A 15 5.45 -0.64 -12.21
N LEU A 16 5.43 -0.65 -13.54
CA LEU A 16 4.31 -0.20 -14.34
C LEU A 16 3.19 -1.25 -14.36
N THR A 17 1.94 -0.79 -14.48
CA THR A 17 0.76 -1.64 -14.64
C THR A 17 0.46 -1.83 -16.12
N TYR A 18 0.26 -3.07 -16.56
CA TYR A 18 -0.10 -3.40 -17.94
C TYR A 18 -1.44 -4.14 -18.03
N LYS A 19 -2.38 -3.61 -18.83
CA LYS A 19 -3.76 -4.13 -18.93
C LYS A 19 -3.82 -5.56 -19.45
N GLN A 20 -3.16 -5.84 -20.58
CA GLN A 20 -3.23 -7.16 -21.22
C GLN A 20 -2.64 -8.27 -20.33
N PRO A 21 -1.42 -8.12 -19.77
CA PRO A 21 -0.87 -9.06 -18.78
C PRO A 21 -1.78 -9.27 -17.56
N THR A 22 -2.38 -8.19 -17.05
CA THR A 22 -3.31 -8.23 -15.91
C THR A 22 -4.53 -9.11 -16.20
N VAL A 23 -5.19 -8.87 -17.34
CA VAL A 23 -6.37 -9.64 -17.75
C VAL A 23 -6.02 -11.09 -18.05
N GLU A 24 -4.89 -11.34 -18.72
CA GLU A 24 -4.45 -12.70 -19.04
C GLU A 24 -4.21 -13.52 -17.77
N LEU A 25 -3.47 -12.96 -16.80
CA LEU A 25 -3.22 -13.65 -15.54
C LEU A 25 -4.53 -13.92 -14.82
N LEU A 26 -5.37 -12.91 -14.59
CA LEU A 26 -6.61 -13.06 -13.82
C LEU A 26 -7.62 -14.03 -14.45
N SER A 27 -7.65 -14.12 -15.78
CA SER A 27 -8.55 -15.04 -16.50
C SER A 27 -8.08 -16.50 -16.53
N THR A 28 -6.79 -16.75 -16.28
CA THR A 28 -6.18 -18.10 -16.38
C THR A 28 -5.64 -18.61 -15.06
N TYR A 29 -5.67 -17.77 -14.03
CA TYR A 29 -5.19 -18.05 -12.70
C TYR A 29 -5.97 -19.19 -12.04
N ALA A 30 -5.26 -20.12 -11.42
CA ALA A 30 -5.79 -21.13 -10.52
C ALA A 30 -4.79 -21.38 -9.37
N ARG A 31 -5.31 -21.67 -8.18
CA ARG A 31 -4.50 -22.05 -7.02
C ARG A 31 -4.82 -23.47 -6.56
N ASP A 32 -3.81 -24.15 -6.04
CA ASP A 32 -3.92 -25.45 -5.39
C ASP A 32 -3.32 -25.32 -3.99
N ASP A 33 -4.18 -25.00 -3.02
CA ASP A 33 -3.80 -24.81 -1.62
C ASP A 33 -3.22 -26.07 -0.99
N THR A 34 -3.59 -27.25 -1.47
CA THR A 34 -3.03 -28.52 -0.95
C THR A 34 -1.56 -28.68 -1.30
N LYS A 35 -1.14 -28.10 -2.43
CA LYS A 35 0.25 -28.11 -2.89
C LYS A 35 0.97 -26.79 -2.67
N GLY A 36 0.29 -25.75 -2.19
CA GLY A 36 0.85 -24.40 -2.04
C GLY A 36 1.35 -23.82 -3.36
N VAL A 37 0.61 -24.01 -4.46
CA VAL A 37 1.02 -23.56 -5.79
C VAL A 37 -0.04 -22.73 -6.50
N LEU A 38 0.44 -21.79 -7.30
CA LEU A 38 -0.32 -20.94 -8.20
C LEU A 38 0.04 -21.30 -9.64
N THR A 39 -0.95 -21.46 -10.51
CA THR A 39 -0.78 -21.61 -11.96
C THR A 39 -1.51 -20.48 -12.68
N PHE A 40 -0.94 -20.00 -13.78
CA PHE A 40 -1.51 -18.91 -14.57
C PHE A 40 -0.85 -18.87 -15.95
N ARG A 41 -1.40 -18.07 -16.86
CA ARG A 41 -0.79 -17.74 -18.16
C ARG A 41 -0.35 -16.29 -18.16
N LEU A 42 0.81 -16.03 -18.77
CA LEU A 42 1.34 -14.69 -18.96
C LEU A 42 2.21 -14.66 -20.22
N GLN A 43 1.96 -13.72 -21.12
CA GLN A 43 2.57 -13.63 -22.45
C GLN A 43 2.36 -14.93 -23.27
N GLY A 44 1.17 -15.52 -23.16
CA GLY A 44 0.81 -16.76 -23.86
C GLY A 44 1.49 -18.03 -23.32
N ARG A 45 2.31 -17.94 -22.26
CA ARG A 45 3.02 -19.08 -21.67
C ARG A 45 2.40 -19.49 -20.33
N GLN A 46 2.30 -20.79 -20.10
CA GLN A 46 1.83 -21.33 -18.82
C GLN A 46 2.95 -21.27 -17.78
N HIS A 47 2.62 -20.77 -16.60
CA HIS A 47 3.53 -20.65 -15.46
C HIS A 47 2.98 -21.40 -14.24
N ARG A 48 3.90 -21.79 -13.36
CA ARG A 48 3.62 -22.40 -12.06
C ARG A 48 4.60 -21.85 -11.02
N LEU A 49 4.07 -21.28 -9.95
CA LEU A 49 4.84 -20.73 -8.82
C LEU A 49 4.41 -21.40 -7.52
N THR A 50 5.33 -21.59 -6.58
CA THR A 50 4.97 -21.93 -5.20
C THR A 50 4.63 -20.66 -4.41
N TYR A 51 3.93 -20.80 -3.30
CA TYR A 51 3.63 -19.68 -2.40
C TYR A 51 4.91 -19.06 -1.83
N ASP A 52 5.95 -19.85 -1.60
CA ASP A 52 7.26 -19.34 -1.17
C ASP A 52 7.94 -18.51 -2.25
N THR A 53 7.90 -18.96 -3.50
CA THR A 53 8.42 -18.17 -4.64
C THR A 53 7.62 -16.88 -4.80
N LEU A 54 6.29 -16.93 -4.64
CA LEU A 54 5.44 -15.74 -4.68
C LEU A 54 5.82 -14.74 -3.59
N ASN A 55 5.95 -15.17 -2.33
CA ASN A 55 6.40 -14.33 -1.22
C ASN A 55 7.79 -13.72 -1.48
N THR A 56 8.70 -14.49 -2.09
CA THR A 56 10.04 -14.01 -2.45
C THR A 56 9.99 -12.91 -3.50
N ILE A 57 9.21 -13.11 -4.57
CA ILE A 57 9.00 -12.11 -5.63
C ILE A 57 8.40 -10.81 -5.07
N MET A 58 7.50 -10.95 -4.10
CA MET A 58 6.80 -9.82 -3.49
C MET A 58 7.61 -9.13 -2.38
N GLY A 59 8.80 -9.63 -2.01
CA GLY A 59 9.54 -9.05 -0.88
C GLY A 59 8.79 -9.16 0.45
N THR A 60 8.03 -10.25 0.62
CA THR A 60 7.25 -10.55 1.85
C THR A 60 7.66 -11.85 2.52
N TYR A 61 8.79 -12.42 2.08
CA TYR A 61 9.36 -13.61 2.69
C TYR A 61 10.03 -13.23 4.02
N ASP A 62 9.50 -13.74 5.12
CA ASP A 62 10.12 -13.61 6.44
C ASP A 62 10.63 -14.98 6.90
N SER A 63 11.95 -15.15 6.92
CA SER A 63 12.60 -16.39 7.37
C SER A 63 12.34 -16.70 8.85
N HIS A 64 11.85 -15.74 9.62
CA HIS A 64 11.55 -15.90 11.04
C HIS A 64 10.09 -16.27 11.32
N ASN A 65 9.22 -16.23 10.33
CA ASN A 65 7.80 -16.51 10.48
C ASN A 65 7.46 -17.80 9.74
N THR A 66 7.91 -18.95 10.25
CA THR A 66 7.73 -20.27 9.60
C THR A 66 6.38 -20.95 9.90
N ASP A 67 5.54 -20.40 10.79
CA ASP A 67 4.19 -20.93 11.12
C ASP A 67 3.11 -20.50 10.09
N ILE A 68 3.54 -20.40 8.83
CA ILE A 68 2.95 -19.72 7.66
C ILE A 68 1.54 -20.22 7.28
N TYR A 69 1.12 -21.40 7.75
CA TYR A 69 -0.09 -22.06 7.28
C TYR A 69 -1.24 -22.12 8.30
N SER A 70 -1.06 -21.56 9.51
CA SER A 70 -2.08 -21.64 10.57
C SER A 70 -3.00 -20.41 10.69
N TYR A 71 -2.79 -19.38 9.84
CA TYR A 71 -3.57 -18.15 9.92
C TYR A 71 -5.04 -18.36 9.57
N GLN A 72 -5.93 -18.06 10.52
CA GLN A 72 -7.36 -17.97 10.24
C GLN A 72 -7.69 -16.55 9.81
N TRP A 73 -8.18 -16.42 8.57
CA TRP A 73 -8.70 -15.17 7.99
C TRP A 73 -9.68 -14.44 8.92
N THR A 74 -10.30 -15.12 9.88
CA THR A 74 -11.24 -14.54 10.84
C THR A 74 -10.63 -13.66 11.93
N GLN A 75 -9.30 -13.57 12.08
CA GLN A 75 -8.70 -12.81 13.19
C GLN A 75 -9.00 -11.30 13.15
N PHE A 76 -9.22 -10.71 11.97
CA PHE A 76 -9.69 -9.31 11.88
C PHE A 76 -11.09 -9.12 12.50
N LYS A 77 -11.83 -10.19 12.79
CA LYS A 77 -13.16 -10.08 13.44
C LYS A 77 -13.03 -9.82 14.94
N SER A 78 -11.95 -10.32 15.57
CA SER A 78 -11.77 -10.32 17.03
C SER A 78 -10.80 -9.24 17.54
N PHE A 79 -10.01 -8.59 16.69
CA PHE A 79 -9.11 -7.52 17.15
C PHE A 79 -9.90 -6.33 17.73
N PRO A 80 -9.30 -5.54 18.65
CA PRO A 80 -9.96 -4.45 19.35
C PRO A 80 -10.11 -3.20 18.46
N LYS A 81 -10.88 -3.33 17.37
CA LYS A 81 -11.05 -2.31 16.32
C LYS A 81 -11.49 -0.93 16.83
N VAL A 82 -12.37 -0.88 17.84
CA VAL A 82 -12.85 0.39 18.39
C VAL A 82 -11.75 1.09 19.19
N GLU A 83 -11.00 0.33 19.98
CA GLU A 83 -9.89 0.83 20.78
C GLU A 83 -8.78 1.36 19.87
N PHE A 84 -8.35 0.55 18.89
CA PHE A 84 -7.32 0.97 17.94
C PHE A 84 -7.76 2.16 17.07
N TRP A 85 -9.02 2.18 16.61
CA TRP A 85 -9.55 3.36 15.91
C TRP A 85 -9.50 4.62 16.77
N THR A 86 -9.93 4.51 18.04
CA THR A 86 -9.91 5.64 18.99
C THR A 86 -8.47 6.09 19.24
N GLN A 87 -7.52 5.17 19.31
CA GLN A 87 -6.10 5.48 19.48
C GLN A 87 -5.54 6.29 18.30
N ILE A 88 -5.87 5.93 17.05
CA ILE A 88 -5.29 6.58 15.87
C ILE A 88 -6.08 7.80 15.38
N THR A 89 -7.29 8.03 15.88
CA THR A 89 -8.18 9.14 15.43
C THR A 89 -8.69 10.06 16.53
N SER A 90 -8.57 9.66 17.81
CA SER A 90 -9.25 10.28 18.95
C SER A 90 -10.79 10.34 18.84
N LEU A 91 -11.39 9.67 17.84
CA LEU A 91 -12.84 9.62 17.65
C LEU A 91 -13.42 8.36 18.31
N PRO A 92 -14.55 8.49 19.02
CA PRO A 92 -15.21 7.33 19.60
C PRO A 92 -15.91 6.51 18.51
N ASN A 93 -15.93 5.19 18.71
CA ASN A 93 -16.58 4.18 17.87
C ASN A 93 -15.92 3.97 16.49
N PHE A 94 -15.96 2.73 15.99
CA PHE A 94 -15.55 2.37 14.62
C PHE A 94 -16.78 1.97 13.79
N ASN A 95 -17.01 2.62 12.65
CA ASN A 95 -18.04 2.27 11.67
C ASN A 95 -17.45 2.23 10.24
N PRO A 96 -17.23 1.04 9.67
CA PRO A 96 -16.56 0.88 8.38
C PRO A 96 -17.31 1.49 7.20
N SER A 97 -18.64 1.71 7.32
CA SER A 97 -19.45 2.30 6.25
C SER A 97 -19.40 3.84 6.22
N ARG A 98 -18.87 4.48 7.28
CA ARG A 98 -18.90 5.95 7.44
C ARG A 98 -17.52 6.56 7.63
N GLN A 99 -16.55 5.78 8.07
CA GLN A 99 -15.27 6.34 8.49
C GLN A 99 -14.34 6.57 7.32
N LYS A 100 -13.89 7.80 7.26
CA LYS A 100 -13.03 8.29 6.21
C LYS A 100 -11.58 8.26 6.68
N TYR A 101 -10.72 7.95 5.73
CA TYR A 101 -9.28 7.92 5.89
C TYR A 101 -8.67 9.20 6.52
N PRO A 102 -9.12 10.43 6.17
CA PRO A 102 -8.56 11.65 6.73
C PRO A 102 -8.67 11.80 8.26
N TYR A 103 -9.49 10.99 8.93
CA TYR A 103 -9.62 11.01 10.39
C TYR A 103 -8.44 10.38 11.14
N ILE A 104 -7.60 9.58 10.49
CA ILE A 104 -6.33 9.15 11.09
C ILE A 104 -5.51 10.39 11.43
N ILE A 105 -4.99 10.54 12.64
CA ILE A 105 -4.24 11.73 13.05
C ILE A 105 -2.82 11.69 12.50
N HIS A 106 -2.14 10.56 12.64
CA HIS A 106 -0.71 10.47 12.34
C HIS A 106 -0.44 10.28 10.83
N PRO A 107 0.44 11.10 10.20
CA PRO A 107 0.74 11.03 8.77
C PRO A 107 1.33 9.67 8.34
N CYS A 108 2.18 9.05 9.15
CA CYS A 108 2.70 7.71 8.84
C CYS A 108 1.61 6.63 8.71
N TRP A 109 0.59 6.62 9.59
CA TRP A 109 -0.54 5.69 9.46
C TRP A 109 -1.37 5.99 8.22
N ARG A 110 -1.50 7.28 7.87
CA ARG A 110 -2.16 7.70 6.65
C ARG A 110 -1.45 7.16 5.41
N ILE A 111 -0.16 7.47 5.25
CA ILE A 111 0.67 6.94 4.16
C ILE A 111 0.61 5.41 4.10
N ALA A 112 0.74 4.72 5.24
CA ALA A 112 0.68 3.26 5.28
C ALA A 112 -0.68 2.71 4.81
N HIS A 113 -1.79 3.32 5.22
CA HIS A 113 -3.12 2.94 4.75
C HIS A 113 -3.29 3.18 3.26
N GLN A 114 -2.79 4.31 2.75
CA GLN A 114 -2.85 4.64 1.33
C GLN A 114 -2.10 3.60 0.50
N ILE A 115 -0.86 3.29 0.88
CA ILE A 115 -0.03 2.26 0.23
C ILE A 115 -0.76 0.93 0.26
N LEU A 116 -1.21 0.47 1.43
CA LEU A 116 -1.97 -0.78 1.55
C LEU A 116 -3.16 -0.77 0.59
N SER A 117 -3.97 0.28 0.64
CA SER A 117 -5.22 0.35 -0.07
C SER A 117 -5.06 0.31 -1.59
N THR A 118 -4.10 1.05 -2.13
CA THR A 118 -3.89 1.15 -3.58
C THR A 118 -3.08 0.00 -4.15
N SER A 119 -2.16 -0.58 -3.38
CA SER A 119 -1.28 -1.64 -3.87
C SER A 119 -1.77 -3.05 -3.51
N ILE A 120 -2.09 -3.29 -2.24
CA ILE A 120 -2.44 -4.61 -1.69
C ILE A 120 -3.93 -4.89 -1.82
N PHE A 121 -4.76 -3.92 -1.42
CA PHE A 121 -6.22 -4.07 -1.50
C PHE A 121 -6.78 -3.75 -2.89
N GLY A 122 -5.96 -3.18 -3.77
CA GLY A 122 -6.31 -2.89 -5.16
C GLY A 122 -7.50 -1.93 -5.28
N ARG A 123 -7.48 -0.81 -4.55
CA ARG A 123 -8.50 0.23 -4.61
C ARG A 123 -7.99 1.47 -5.34
N HIS A 124 -8.78 2.00 -6.27
CA HIS A 124 -8.42 3.19 -7.04
C HIS A 124 -8.28 4.45 -6.16
N GLU A 125 -9.26 4.73 -5.30
CA GLU A 125 -9.25 5.88 -4.39
C GLU A 125 -9.82 5.48 -3.01
N PRO A 126 -8.97 5.23 -2.01
CA PRO A 126 -9.44 4.75 -0.72
C PRO A 126 -9.95 5.91 0.16
N GLY A 127 -11.18 6.37 -0.09
CA GLY A 127 -11.82 7.39 0.75
C GLY A 127 -12.29 6.88 2.13
N GLN A 128 -12.43 5.56 2.28
CA GLN A 128 -12.95 4.90 3.49
C GLN A 128 -12.00 3.81 3.98
N ILE A 129 -11.92 3.63 5.30
CA ILE A 129 -11.13 2.56 5.93
C ILE A 129 -12.05 1.39 6.26
N ASN A 130 -11.76 0.22 5.70
CA ASN A 130 -12.49 -1.00 6.07
C ASN A 130 -11.83 -1.70 7.28
N ILE A 131 -12.56 -2.67 7.87
CA ILE A 131 -12.10 -3.38 9.07
C ILE A 131 -10.80 -4.17 8.85
N VAL A 132 -10.59 -4.69 7.64
CA VAL A 132 -9.38 -5.46 7.31
C VAL A 132 -8.19 -4.52 7.17
N GLU A 133 -8.34 -3.40 6.48
CA GLU A 133 -7.33 -2.34 6.39
C GLU A 133 -6.93 -1.84 7.79
N LEU A 134 -7.91 -1.57 8.66
CA LEU A 134 -7.64 -1.14 10.04
C LEU A 134 -6.86 -2.20 10.82
N TYR A 135 -7.17 -3.48 10.62
CA TYR A 135 -6.44 -4.59 11.24
C TYR A 135 -4.99 -4.68 10.77
N PHE A 136 -4.71 -4.46 9.48
CA PHE A 136 -3.32 -4.40 9.00
C PHE A 136 -2.53 -3.25 9.62
N LEU A 137 -3.15 -2.08 9.80
CA LEU A 137 -2.52 -0.94 10.48
C LEU A 137 -2.19 -1.25 11.96
N ASP A 138 -3.06 -1.99 12.65
CA ASP A 138 -2.84 -2.46 14.02
C ASP A 138 -1.65 -3.45 14.06
N CYS A 139 -1.61 -4.41 13.14
CA CYS A 139 -0.47 -5.34 12.98
C CYS A 139 0.85 -4.60 12.73
N MET A 140 0.84 -3.57 11.89
CA MET A 140 2.01 -2.72 11.62
C MET A 140 2.47 -1.91 12.84
N THR A 141 1.60 -1.67 13.82
CA THR A 141 1.91 -0.86 15.00
C THR A 141 2.50 -1.69 16.13
N SER A 142 1.97 -2.90 16.38
CA SER A 142 2.33 -3.67 17.58
C SER A 142 3.23 -4.90 17.34
N ARG A 143 3.90 -5.02 16.19
CA ARG A 143 4.72 -6.21 15.78
C ARG A 143 4.02 -7.52 16.18
N ARG A 144 2.75 -7.66 15.80
CA ARG A 144 1.99 -8.87 16.12
C ARG A 144 2.35 -9.97 15.14
N TRP A 145 2.75 -11.12 15.68
CA TRP A 145 3.12 -12.31 14.90
C TRP A 145 1.91 -12.98 14.23
N SER A 146 0.72 -12.42 14.43
CA SER A 146 -0.54 -12.94 13.90
C SER A 146 -1.03 -12.19 12.65
N CYS A 147 -0.16 -11.42 11.97
CA CYS A 147 -0.56 -10.78 10.71
C CYS A 147 -0.81 -11.85 9.63
N PRO A 148 -1.87 -11.73 8.81
CA PRO A 148 -2.05 -12.59 7.64
C PRO A 148 -0.80 -12.62 6.80
N THR A 149 -0.44 -13.80 6.30
CA THR A 149 0.60 -13.92 5.29
C THR A 149 0.16 -13.15 4.05
N PHE A 150 1.11 -12.49 3.40
CA PHE A 150 0.85 -11.75 2.17
C PHE A 150 0.16 -12.66 1.14
N THR A 151 0.73 -13.85 0.89
CA THR A 151 0.20 -14.78 -0.12
C THR A 151 -1.26 -15.16 0.13
N THR A 152 -1.65 -15.53 1.36
CA THR A 152 -3.05 -15.92 1.63
C THR A 152 -4.01 -14.76 1.38
N PHE A 153 -3.69 -13.58 1.92
CA PHE A 153 -4.50 -12.38 1.69
C PHE A 153 -4.59 -12.05 0.20
N PHE A 154 -3.45 -12.06 -0.48
CA PHE A 154 -3.31 -11.65 -1.87
C PHE A 154 -4.08 -12.57 -2.81
N LEU A 155 -3.99 -13.89 -2.61
CA LEU A 155 -4.72 -14.87 -3.41
C LEU A 155 -6.23 -14.82 -3.16
N ASP A 156 -6.66 -14.63 -1.91
CA ASP A 156 -8.08 -14.42 -1.62
C ASP A 156 -8.61 -13.16 -2.30
N LYS A 157 -7.80 -12.10 -2.43
CA LYS A 157 -8.17 -10.92 -3.21
C LYS A 157 -8.27 -11.20 -4.70
N TYR A 158 -7.38 -12.02 -5.26
CA TYR A 158 -7.44 -12.41 -6.66
C TYR A 158 -8.71 -13.22 -6.96
N ASP A 159 -9.09 -14.12 -6.06
CA ASP A 159 -10.38 -14.82 -6.15
C ASP A 159 -11.55 -13.85 -6.15
N ASN A 160 -11.58 -12.90 -5.21
CA ASN A 160 -12.67 -11.92 -5.15
C ASN A 160 -12.75 -11.08 -6.44
N ILE A 161 -11.61 -10.59 -6.95
CA ILE A 161 -11.58 -9.79 -8.18
C ILE A 161 -12.07 -10.61 -9.38
N ARG A 162 -11.66 -11.89 -9.49
CA ARG A 162 -12.10 -12.78 -10.56
C ARG A 162 -13.60 -13.07 -10.51
N MET A 163 -14.16 -13.21 -9.32
CA MET A 163 -15.57 -13.55 -9.13
C MET A 163 -16.50 -12.33 -9.25
N ASN A 164 -15.97 -11.12 -9.11
CA ASN A 164 -16.74 -9.89 -9.26
C ASN A 164 -17.00 -9.59 -10.75
N SER A 165 -18.26 -9.33 -11.10
CA SER A 165 -18.67 -8.92 -12.45
C SER A 165 -18.61 -7.40 -12.67
N THR A 166 -18.31 -6.63 -11.62
CA THR A 166 -18.34 -5.17 -11.61
C THR A 166 -17.20 -4.60 -10.78
N GLY A 167 -16.73 -3.40 -11.14
CA GLY A 167 -15.67 -2.67 -10.44
C GLY A 167 -14.35 -2.65 -11.22
N ASP A 168 -13.48 -1.73 -10.83
CA ASP A 168 -12.18 -1.55 -11.47
C ASP A 168 -11.15 -2.57 -10.94
N ILE A 169 -10.20 -2.94 -11.80
CA ILE A 169 -9.07 -3.81 -11.43
C ILE A 169 -7.86 -2.94 -11.15
N CYS A 170 -7.46 -2.82 -9.88
CA CYS A 170 -6.32 -1.99 -9.49
C CYS A 170 -5.17 -2.81 -8.88
N ILE A 171 -4.89 -4.00 -9.44
CA ILE A 171 -3.85 -4.93 -8.97
C ILE A 171 -2.77 -5.25 -10.03
N GLY A 172 -2.63 -4.38 -11.04
CA GLY A 172 -1.75 -4.66 -12.18
C GLY A 172 -0.25 -4.61 -11.85
N GLY A 173 0.18 -3.70 -10.95
CA GLY A 173 1.58 -3.63 -10.50
C GLY A 173 2.08 -4.96 -9.90
N PRO A 174 1.37 -5.56 -8.92
CA PRO A 174 1.70 -6.90 -8.43
C PRO A 174 1.75 -7.98 -9.52
N ILE A 175 0.92 -7.92 -10.56
CA ILE A 175 0.98 -8.86 -11.70
C ILE A 175 2.25 -8.65 -12.51
N THR A 176 2.65 -7.40 -12.75
CA THR A 176 3.92 -7.09 -13.39
C THR A 176 5.10 -7.64 -12.57
N LEU A 177 5.09 -7.50 -11.24
CA LEU A 177 6.10 -8.10 -10.37
C LEU A 177 6.18 -9.61 -10.51
N ILE A 178 5.04 -10.30 -10.55
CA ILE A 178 4.98 -11.76 -10.79
C ILE A 178 5.63 -12.11 -12.13
N GLY A 179 5.33 -11.35 -13.19
CA GLY A 179 5.93 -11.55 -14.50
C GLY A 179 7.45 -11.37 -14.50
N LEU A 180 7.95 -10.29 -13.90
CA LEU A 180 9.38 -10.04 -13.76
C LEU A 180 10.07 -11.13 -12.93
N GLY A 181 9.46 -11.56 -11.82
CA GLY A 181 9.93 -12.66 -11.00
C GLY A 181 9.93 -14.02 -11.71
N ALA A 182 9.07 -14.20 -12.71
CA ALA A 182 9.06 -15.35 -13.61
C ALA A 182 10.05 -15.21 -14.80
N GLY A 183 10.88 -14.16 -14.82
CA GLY A 183 11.87 -13.91 -15.86
C GLY A 183 11.29 -13.34 -17.17
N LEU A 184 10.08 -12.80 -17.14
CA LEU A 184 9.47 -12.13 -18.29
C LEU A 184 9.93 -10.68 -18.39
N GLN A 185 9.78 -10.09 -19.57
CA GLN A 185 10.09 -8.69 -19.85
C GLN A 185 8.89 -8.00 -20.47
N PHE A 186 8.70 -6.73 -20.18
CA PHE A 186 7.60 -5.91 -20.70
C PHE A 186 8.18 -4.74 -21.50
N PRO A 187 8.69 -4.96 -22.73
CA PRO A 187 9.26 -3.89 -23.54
C PRO A 187 8.19 -2.89 -23.98
N GLU A 188 8.53 -1.61 -24.00
CA GLU A 188 7.64 -0.51 -24.40
C GLU A 188 7.09 -0.66 -25.82
N SER A 189 7.83 -1.35 -26.70
CA SER A 189 7.38 -1.63 -28.06
C SER A 189 6.16 -2.54 -28.15
N GLU A 190 5.89 -3.33 -27.10
CA GLU A 190 4.81 -4.33 -27.07
C GLU A 190 3.76 -4.02 -26.00
N TYR A 191 4.14 -3.36 -24.91
CA TYR A 191 3.28 -3.13 -23.75
C TYR A 191 3.16 -1.63 -23.43
N VAL A 192 1.92 -1.13 -23.47
CA VAL A 192 1.59 0.23 -23.06
C VAL A 192 1.10 0.23 -21.61
N PRO A 193 1.74 0.98 -20.70
CA PRO A 193 1.28 1.13 -19.32
C PRO A 193 -0.14 1.71 -19.24
N VAL A 194 -0.90 1.33 -18.22
CA VAL A 194 -2.27 1.83 -17.99
C VAL A 194 -2.28 3.21 -17.35
N ASP A 195 -1.27 3.51 -16.54
CA ASP A 195 -1.24 4.72 -15.73
C ASP A 195 -0.17 5.68 -16.25
N ASP A 196 -0.60 6.71 -16.97
CA ASP A 196 0.16 7.94 -17.21
C ASP A 196 -0.64 9.15 -16.67
N PRO A 197 -0.28 9.71 -15.49
CA PRO A 197 0.82 9.30 -14.60
C PRO A 197 0.44 8.11 -13.68
N PRO A 198 1.43 7.40 -13.09
CA PRO A 198 1.20 6.29 -12.17
C PRO A 198 0.34 6.71 -10.97
N LEU A 199 -0.77 5.99 -10.73
CA LEU A 199 -1.67 6.20 -9.57
C LEU A 199 -0.99 5.97 -8.20
N TYR A 200 0.26 5.50 -8.20
CA TYR A 200 0.98 5.01 -7.01
C TYR A 200 2.01 5.99 -6.46
N LEU A 201 2.35 7.06 -7.18
CA LEU A 201 3.29 8.03 -6.64
C LEU A 201 2.55 8.89 -5.61
N LEU A 202 2.87 8.67 -4.34
CA LEU A 202 2.68 9.66 -3.28
C LEU A 202 3.57 10.87 -3.57
N ASP A 203 3.32 11.55 -4.68
CA ASP A 203 3.96 12.82 -5.01
C ASP A 203 3.31 13.94 -4.19
N CYS A 204 3.95 15.11 -4.16
CA CYS A 204 3.43 16.22 -3.37
C CYS A 204 2.03 16.65 -3.83
N LEU A 205 1.69 16.46 -5.11
CA LEU A 205 0.35 16.76 -5.64
C LEU A 205 -0.70 15.79 -5.09
N ALA A 206 -0.44 14.49 -5.06
CA ALA A 206 -1.28 13.47 -4.45
C ALA A 206 -1.43 13.71 -2.95
N LEU A 207 -0.33 13.97 -2.25
CA LEU A 207 -0.35 14.29 -0.82
C LEU A 207 -1.13 15.59 -0.53
N THR A 208 -1.05 16.60 -1.40
CA THR A 208 -1.83 17.84 -1.29
C THR A 208 -3.32 17.57 -1.53
N ARG A 209 -3.68 16.79 -2.57
CA ARG A 209 -5.06 16.37 -2.83
C ARG A 209 -5.66 15.57 -1.68
N MET A 210 -4.83 14.81 -0.96
CA MET A 210 -5.22 14.05 0.23
C MET A 210 -5.32 14.89 1.51
N GLU A 211 -5.12 16.20 1.42
CA GLU A 211 -5.07 17.10 2.59
C GLU A 211 -4.01 16.67 3.61
N LEU A 212 -2.92 16.06 3.12
CA LEU A 212 -1.76 15.70 3.91
C LEU A 212 -0.70 16.78 3.88
N LEU A 213 -0.62 17.50 2.77
CA LEU A 213 0.25 18.64 2.58
C LEU A 213 -0.56 19.90 2.26
N LEU A 214 -0.10 21.02 2.77
CA LEU A 214 -0.54 22.36 2.38
C LEU A 214 0.63 23.07 1.73
N LEU A 215 0.47 23.55 0.50
CA LEU A 215 1.44 24.47 -0.08
C LEU A 215 1.33 25.81 0.68
N THR A 216 2.33 26.15 1.50
CA THR A 216 2.30 27.39 2.29
C THR A 216 2.86 28.57 1.50
N ASN A 217 3.85 28.32 0.63
CA ASN A 217 4.57 29.31 -0.18
C ASN A 217 4.90 28.65 -1.54
N SER A 218 5.35 29.39 -2.57
CA SER A 218 5.63 28.84 -3.92
C SER A 218 6.67 27.72 -3.97
N HIS A 219 7.36 27.41 -2.85
CA HIS A 219 8.41 26.39 -2.78
C HIS A 219 8.34 25.44 -1.57
N HIS A 220 7.31 25.52 -0.70
CA HIS A 220 7.27 24.75 0.54
C HIS A 220 5.90 24.09 0.79
N TYR A 221 5.94 22.87 1.33
CA TYR A 221 4.77 22.13 1.77
C TYR A 221 4.80 21.94 3.28
N SER A 222 3.66 22.15 3.95
CA SER A 222 3.48 21.83 5.36
C SER A 222 2.64 20.58 5.53
N TRP A 223 3.10 19.64 6.35
CA TRP A 223 2.30 18.50 6.78
C TRP A 223 1.12 18.97 7.62
N LEU A 224 -0.08 18.62 7.17
CA LEU A 224 -1.32 18.90 7.86
C LEU A 224 -1.68 17.74 8.78
N ILE A 225 -1.87 18.06 10.05
CA ILE A 225 -2.67 17.23 10.97
C ILE A 225 -4.01 17.92 11.18
N HIS A 226 -5.05 17.13 11.48
CA HIS A 226 -6.40 17.50 11.88
C HIS A 226 -6.72 19.03 11.97
N ALA A 227 -7.74 19.49 11.22
CA ALA A 227 -8.17 20.90 11.17
C ALA A 227 -7.19 21.91 10.53
N LYS A 228 -6.22 21.42 9.73
CA LYS A 228 -5.22 22.20 8.96
C LYS A 228 -4.11 22.83 9.80
N GLU A 229 -3.83 22.29 10.98
CA GLU A 229 -2.65 22.70 11.75
C GLU A 229 -1.39 22.13 11.07
N SER A 230 -0.45 23.01 10.76
CA SER A 230 0.83 22.68 10.14
C SER A 230 1.82 22.21 11.20
N ILE A 231 2.40 21.01 11.03
CA ILE A 231 3.29 20.42 12.05
C ILE A 231 4.74 20.31 11.59
N TYR A 232 4.99 20.14 10.29
CA TYR A 232 6.34 20.07 9.73
C TYR A 232 6.37 20.75 8.37
N ILE A 233 7.40 21.54 8.09
CA ILE A 233 7.65 22.03 6.73
C ILE A 233 8.61 21.07 6.03
N LEU A 234 8.20 20.63 4.85
CA LEU A 234 9.02 19.85 3.94
C LEU A 234 10.09 20.72 3.30
N PRO A 235 11.28 20.16 3.04
CA PRO A 235 12.34 20.85 2.33
C PRO A 235 11.86 21.27 0.92
N ASN A 236 12.54 22.28 0.39
CA ASN A 236 12.23 22.94 -0.88
C ASN A 236 11.74 21.97 -1.97
N THR A 237 10.64 22.33 -2.64
CA THR A 237 10.04 21.69 -3.83
C THR A 237 11.02 21.29 -4.95
N SER A 238 12.22 21.89 -5.00
CA SER A 238 13.28 21.53 -5.95
C SER A 238 13.95 20.18 -5.66
N ILE A 239 13.73 19.60 -4.49
CA ILE A 239 14.25 18.28 -4.11
C ILE A 239 13.20 17.24 -4.49
N SER A 240 13.45 16.51 -5.58
CA SER A 240 12.51 15.57 -6.20
C SER A 240 12.34 14.24 -5.46
N ALA A 241 12.94 14.07 -4.29
CA ALA A 241 12.92 12.80 -3.55
C ALA A 241 12.95 13.04 -2.02
N PHE A 242 12.01 12.42 -1.31
CA PHE A 242 12.00 12.32 0.15
C PHE A 242 13.07 11.34 0.64
N THR A 243 14.35 11.62 0.40
CA THR A 243 15.42 10.79 0.95
C THR A 243 15.61 11.14 2.43
N THR A 244 15.25 10.20 3.31
CA THR A 244 15.30 10.33 4.78
C THR A 244 16.73 10.39 5.36
N SER A 245 17.75 10.45 4.51
CA SER A 245 19.15 10.40 4.91
C SER A 245 19.73 11.76 5.32
N ASP A 246 19.01 12.86 5.12
CA ASP A 246 19.47 14.19 5.50
C ASP A 246 18.52 14.84 6.52
N PRO A 247 18.80 14.74 7.83
CA PRO A 247 17.96 15.31 8.88
C PRO A 247 17.92 16.85 8.87
N GLU A 248 18.83 17.54 8.17
CA GLU A 248 18.81 19.01 8.05
C GLU A 248 17.69 19.52 7.13
N THR A 249 16.94 18.62 6.50
CA THR A 249 15.87 18.98 5.56
C THR A 249 14.49 19.16 6.18
N TRP A 250 14.31 18.90 7.49
CA TRP A 250 13.01 18.99 8.15
C TRP A 250 12.97 20.18 9.12
N PHE A 251 12.13 21.18 8.83
CA PHE A 251 11.98 22.36 9.68
C PHE A 251 10.72 22.25 10.55
N LEU A 252 10.83 22.68 11.81
CA LEU A 252 9.67 22.93 12.65
C LEU A 252 8.95 24.22 12.17
N PRO A 253 7.62 24.32 12.33
CA PRO A 253 6.84 25.49 11.94
C PRO A 253 7.37 26.83 12.48
N GLU A 254 7.94 26.81 13.68
CA GLU A 254 8.49 28.01 14.32
C GLU A 254 9.75 28.54 13.61
N ALA A 255 10.47 27.71 12.85
CA ALA A 255 11.73 28.06 12.21
C ALA A 255 11.59 28.90 10.92
N LEU A 256 10.37 29.16 10.45
CA LEU A 256 10.10 30.02 9.28
C LEU A 256 9.71 31.46 9.63
N HIS A 257 9.53 31.78 10.91
CA HIS A 257 9.03 33.09 11.32
C HIS A 257 10.12 34.13 11.62
N ASP A 258 11.40 33.77 11.50
CA ASP A 258 12.50 34.63 11.97
C ASP A 258 13.24 35.42 10.87
N ASP A 259 12.97 35.22 9.57
CA ASP A 259 13.84 35.75 8.50
C ASP A 259 13.17 36.73 7.49
N ASP A 260 11.90 37.11 7.65
CA ASP A 260 11.19 38.00 6.68
C ASP A 260 11.01 39.46 7.16
N ASP A 261 11.64 39.86 8.27
CA ASP A 261 11.69 41.26 8.74
C ASP A 261 13.13 41.83 8.63
N ASP A 262 13.65 42.04 7.42
CA ASP A 262 14.76 42.97 7.11
C ASP A 262 14.71 43.52 5.66
#